data_AF-F8A9R1-F1
#
_entry.id   AF-F8A9R1-F1
#
_cell.length_a   1.000
_cell.length_b   1.000
_cell.length_c   1.000
_cell.angle_alpha   90.00
_cell.angle_beta   90.00
_cell.angle_gamma   90.00
#
_symmetry.space_group_name_H-M   'P 1'
#
loop_
_entity.id
_entity.type
_entity.pdbx_description
1 polymer ?
#
loop_
_entity_poly.entity_id
_entity_poly.type
_entity_poly.pdbx_seq_one_letter_code
_entity_poly.pdbx_strand_id
1 'polypeptide(L)'
;MNQAKGLVIAAPFSSSGKTVITSGLIKAFKSQGLEVAPFKVGPDYIDPAYLARAANRPCYNLDSWMTGKKGVIRSFLRGAKKAHIAVIEGVMGLFDGAGGTTCASTAEVAKILDLPILLVFPARGFGHTAAAILKGLTSYWKELNFTGVILNGVASVKHERILQKALQGLDIPLLGVVTREKNLELPSRHLGLVQAEEIKLEEKLAYFAEKLAKETNLSEIIARLKETSFKAFQEKTSPVKIKGSKIAVARDKAFSFCYQENLDILKESGNEIVFFSPIKGEFPEKADVLYLPGGYPELFAETLSNQTELHEKLKKHVAEGMPVLAECGGFMFLLEGLEVNGQVFPMAGILPGLARMEKRLQAIGYREATFKTSNFLANEGQKIRGHEFHYSRVSGFGLRGLKVTDFEGLEVSTAGLVKENIIASYLHLHLGSL
;
A
#
# COMPACT_ATOMS: atom_id res chain seq x y z
N MET A 1 2.86 17.02 22.74
CA MET A 1 2.73 16.50 21.36
C MET A 1 1.26 16.61 20.98
N ASN A 2 0.91 17.45 20.02
CA ASN A 2 -0.48 17.50 19.54
C ASN A 2 -0.82 16.17 18.88
N GLN A 3 -1.90 15.54 19.33
CA GLN A 3 -2.41 14.31 18.72
C GLN A 3 -3.06 14.69 17.39
N ALA A 4 -2.69 14.00 16.31
CA ALA A 4 -3.38 14.18 15.05
C ALA A 4 -4.85 13.78 15.22
N LYS A 5 -5.74 14.59 14.63
CA LYS A 5 -7.15 14.18 14.47
C LYS A 5 -7.24 13.22 13.29
N GLY A 6 -8.06 12.18 13.39
CA GLY A 6 -8.12 11.14 12.36
C GLY A 6 -9.50 10.99 11.72
N LEU A 7 -9.51 10.46 10.49
CA LEU A 7 -10.69 10.05 9.76
C LEU A 7 -10.38 8.87 8.84
N VAL A 8 -11.32 7.93 8.76
CA VAL A 8 -11.29 6.82 7.81
C VAL A 8 -12.25 7.13 6.65
N ILE A 9 -11.76 7.03 5.41
CA ILE A 9 -12.56 7.13 4.19
C ILE A 9 -12.92 5.73 3.74
N ALA A 10 -14.21 5.38 3.74
CA ALA A 10 -14.68 4.06 3.35
C ALA A 10 -15.74 4.13 2.25
N ALA A 11 -16.07 3.01 1.63
CA ALA A 11 -17.11 2.92 0.61
C ALA A 11 -17.85 1.58 0.71
N PRO A 12 -19.04 1.45 0.10
CA PRO A 12 -19.78 0.19 0.12
C PRO A 12 -19.06 -0.95 -0.62
N PHE A 13 -18.28 -0.64 -1.67
CA PHE A 13 -17.53 -1.61 -2.47
C PHE A 13 -16.30 -0.97 -3.16
N SER A 14 -15.44 -1.80 -3.76
CA SER A 14 -14.28 -1.40 -4.57
C SER A 14 -14.65 -0.46 -5.73
N SER A 15 -13.71 0.32 -6.25
CA SER A 15 -13.95 1.21 -7.41
C SER A 15 -15.06 2.26 -7.23
N SER A 16 -15.41 2.61 -5.98
CA SER A 16 -16.37 3.68 -5.65
C SER A 16 -15.79 5.11 -5.77
N GLY A 17 -14.53 5.25 -6.19
CA GLY A 17 -13.81 6.53 -6.27
C GLY A 17 -13.13 6.97 -4.97
N LYS A 18 -12.89 6.04 -4.02
CA LYS A 18 -12.21 6.36 -2.74
C LYS A 18 -10.89 7.09 -2.96
N THR A 19 -9.97 6.54 -3.75
CA THR A 19 -8.62 7.12 -3.99
C THR A 19 -8.66 8.55 -4.48
N VAL A 20 -9.60 8.85 -5.37
CA VAL A 20 -9.81 10.21 -5.90
C VAL A 20 -10.30 11.15 -4.81
N ILE A 21 -11.34 10.77 -4.07
CA ILE A 21 -11.91 11.58 -2.99
C ILE A 21 -10.88 11.76 -1.87
N THR A 22 -10.22 10.69 -1.43
CA THR A 22 -9.21 10.74 -0.37
C THR A 22 -8.05 11.64 -0.77
N SER A 23 -7.47 11.44 -1.96
CA SER A 23 -6.36 12.26 -2.45
C SER A 23 -6.74 13.73 -2.57
N GLY A 24 -7.94 14.01 -3.09
CA GLY A 24 -8.45 15.37 -3.20
C GLY A 24 -8.71 16.03 -1.84
N LEU A 25 -9.27 15.30 -0.86
CA LEU A 25 -9.46 15.80 0.51
C LEU A 25 -8.11 16.09 1.18
N ILE A 26 -7.14 15.18 1.07
CA ILE A 26 -5.78 15.38 1.56
C ILE A 26 -5.19 16.67 0.99
N LYS A 27 -5.26 16.84 -0.34
CA LYS A 27 -4.72 18.02 -1.02
C LYS A 27 -5.48 19.29 -0.63
N ALA A 28 -6.81 19.23 -0.47
CA ALA A 28 -7.63 20.37 -0.04
C ALA A 28 -7.30 20.81 1.40
N PHE A 29 -7.14 19.88 2.34
CA PHE A 29 -6.70 20.18 3.70
C PHE A 29 -5.29 20.79 3.72
N LYS A 30 -4.39 20.27 2.88
CA LYS A 30 -3.05 20.87 2.71
C LYS A 30 -3.11 22.30 2.17
N SER A 31 -4.00 22.59 1.22
CA SER A 31 -4.20 23.95 0.71
C SER A 31 -4.73 24.91 1.79
N GLN A 32 -5.30 24.40 2.88
CA GLN A 32 -5.67 25.18 4.08
C GLN A 32 -4.52 25.29 5.11
N GLY A 33 -3.30 24.88 4.76
CA GLY A 33 -2.13 24.95 5.64
C GLY A 33 -2.04 23.83 6.68
N LEU A 34 -2.83 22.75 6.53
CA LEU A 34 -2.80 21.62 7.46
C LEU A 34 -1.76 20.57 7.04
N GLU A 35 -0.97 20.08 7.99
CA GLU A 35 -0.11 18.91 7.80
C GLU A 35 -0.96 17.64 7.85
N VAL A 36 -1.02 16.91 6.73
CA VAL A 36 -1.85 15.71 6.57
C VAL A 36 -0.96 14.49 6.46
N ALA A 37 -1.22 13.48 7.30
CA ALA A 37 -0.63 12.15 7.22
C ALA A 37 -1.56 11.20 6.45
N PRO A 38 -1.15 10.71 5.27
CA PRO A 38 -1.92 9.73 4.51
C PRO A 38 -1.66 8.31 5.02
N PHE A 39 -2.71 7.50 5.02
CA PHE A 39 -2.64 6.08 5.31
C PHE A 39 -3.52 5.29 4.35
N LYS A 40 -3.17 4.02 4.16
CA LYS A 40 -3.95 3.08 3.36
C LYS A 40 -4.21 1.80 4.15
N VAL A 41 -5.45 1.36 4.25
CA VAL A 41 -5.76 0.02 4.78
C VAL A 41 -5.34 -1.05 3.78
N GLY A 42 -4.78 -2.15 4.29
CA GLY A 42 -4.43 -3.33 3.51
C GLY A 42 -3.05 -3.27 2.83
N PRO A 43 -2.69 -4.29 2.04
CA PRO A 43 -1.34 -4.49 1.52
C PRO A 43 -1.03 -3.77 0.19
N ASP A 44 -1.87 -2.82 -0.24
CA ASP A 44 -1.74 -2.14 -1.54
C ASP A 44 -0.50 -1.22 -1.63
N TYR A 45 -0.03 -0.94 -2.84
CA TYR A 45 1.10 -0.04 -3.15
C TYR A 45 0.72 1.10 -4.10
N ILE A 46 -0.36 0.92 -4.88
CA ILE A 46 -0.75 1.87 -5.92
C ILE A 46 -1.45 3.08 -5.28
N ASP A 47 -2.49 2.84 -4.49
CA ASP A 47 -3.20 3.92 -3.80
C ASP A 47 -2.26 4.73 -2.87
N PRO A 48 -1.38 4.09 -2.05
CA PRO A 48 -0.40 4.82 -1.24
C PRO A 48 0.46 5.83 -2.01
N ALA A 49 0.85 5.53 -3.25
CA ALA A 49 1.66 6.45 -4.06
C ALA A 49 0.89 7.74 -4.39
N TYR A 50 -0.40 7.63 -4.74
CA TYR A 50 -1.28 8.78 -4.97
C TYR A 50 -1.48 9.60 -3.70
N LEU A 51 -1.79 8.93 -2.59
CA LEU A 51 -2.02 9.59 -1.30
C LEU A 51 -0.75 10.29 -0.80
N ALA A 52 0.41 9.65 -0.98
CA ALA A 52 1.70 10.23 -0.61
C ALA A 52 2.02 11.48 -1.44
N ARG A 53 1.73 11.45 -2.74
CA ARG A 53 1.90 12.61 -3.63
C ARG A 53 0.98 13.76 -3.24
N ALA A 54 -0.30 13.47 -2.96
CA ALA A 54 -1.26 14.47 -2.51
C ALA A 54 -0.87 15.11 -1.17
N ALA A 55 -0.32 14.32 -0.25
CA ALA A 55 0.12 14.79 1.06
C ALA A 55 1.53 15.42 1.05
N ASN A 56 2.32 15.25 -0.01
CA ASN A 56 3.77 15.49 0.00
C ASN A 56 4.45 14.88 1.24
N ARG A 57 4.08 13.64 1.57
CA ARG A 57 4.50 12.89 2.77
C ARG A 57 4.34 11.40 2.50
N PRO A 58 5.20 10.52 3.05
CA PRO A 58 5.01 9.08 2.89
C PRO A 58 3.64 8.60 3.39
N CYS A 59 3.06 7.63 2.68
CA CYS A 59 1.84 6.94 3.07
C CYS A 59 2.20 5.60 3.73
N TYR A 60 1.52 5.29 4.84
CA TYR A 60 1.73 4.06 5.60
C TYR A 60 0.56 3.11 5.39
N ASN A 61 0.88 1.83 5.26
CA ASN A 61 -0.11 0.77 5.23
C ASN A 61 -0.55 0.39 6.64
N LEU A 62 -1.85 0.14 6.81
CA LEU A 62 -2.47 -0.30 8.06
C LEU A 62 -3.13 -1.65 7.82
N ASP A 63 -2.53 -2.70 8.36
CA ASP A 63 -2.98 -4.07 8.14
C ASP A 63 -2.95 -4.87 9.44
N SER A 64 -4.14 -5.15 9.98
CA SER A 64 -4.29 -5.87 11.25
C SER A 64 -4.02 -7.37 11.12
N TRP A 65 -4.05 -7.94 9.92
CA TRP A 65 -3.68 -9.34 9.73
C TRP A 65 -2.15 -9.49 9.72
N MET A 66 -1.46 -8.66 8.93
CA MET A 66 0.00 -8.71 8.86
C MET A 66 0.65 -8.32 10.19
N THR A 67 0.20 -7.23 10.81
CA THR A 67 0.92 -6.61 11.94
C THR A 67 0.17 -6.68 13.28
N GLY A 68 -1.05 -7.22 13.28
CA GLY A 68 -1.92 -7.24 14.46
C GLY A 68 -2.45 -5.85 14.84
N LYS A 69 -3.34 -5.82 15.84
CA LYS A 69 -3.89 -4.57 16.39
C LYS A 69 -2.79 -3.59 16.84
N LYS A 70 -1.76 -4.13 17.50
CA LYS A 70 -0.64 -3.35 18.01
C LYS A 70 0.22 -2.76 16.89
N GLY A 71 0.49 -3.54 15.85
CA GLY A 71 1.19 -3.07 14.67
C GLY A 71 0.44 -1.93 13.99
N VAL A 72 -0.87 -2.05 13.77
CA VAL A 72 -1.70 -0.96 13.22
C VAL A 72 -1.56 0.34 14.02
N ILE A 73 -1.63 0.26 15.36
CA ILE A 73 -1.45 1.44 16.23
C ILE A 73 -0.04 2.03 16.09
N ARG A 74 0.99 1.17 16.06
CA ARG A 74 2.39 1.58 15.86
C ARG A 74 2.59 2.29 14.52
N SER A 75 2.13 1.69 13.42
CA SER A 75 2.22 2.26 12.06
C SER A 75 1.50 3.61 12.00
N PHE A 76 0.31 3.69 12.61
CA PHE A 76 -0.45 4.94 12.72
C PHE A 76 0.35 6.03 13.46
N LEU A 77 0.91 5.71 14.62
CA LEU A 77 1.69 6.69 15.40
C LEU A 77 2.97 7.15 14.70
N ARG A 78 3.68 6.24 14.03
CA ARG A 78 4.83 6.58 13.18
C ARG A 78 4.42 7.56 12.07
N GLY A 79 3.40 7.18 11.30
CA GLY A 79 2.93 7.97 10.16
C GLY A 79 2.29 9.31 10.55
N ALA A 80 1.66 9.42 11.72
CA ALA A 80 0.94 10.62 12.17
C ALA A 80 1.83 11.65 12.88
N LYS A 81 3.11 11.32 13.14
CA LYS A 81 4.05 12.21 13.84
C LYS A 81 4.12 13.60 13.17
N LYS A 82 3.90 14.68 13.92
CA LYS A 82 3.85 16.08 13.42
C LYS A 82 2.71 16.41 12.44
N ALA A 83 1.72 15.53 12.25
CA ALA A 83 0.55 15.85 11.44
C ALA A 83 -0.55 16.52 12.28
N HIS A 84 -1.32 17.42 11.66
CA HIS A 84 -2.56 17.94 12.23
C HIS A 84 -3.71 16.95 12.01
N ILE A 85 -3.76 16.33 10.82
CA ILE A 85 -4.82 15.39 10.41
C ILE A 85 -4.19 14.09 9.89
N ALA A 86 -4.77 12.95 10.26
CA ALA A 86 -4.54 11.64 9.65
C ALA A 86 -5.74 11.26 8.78
N VAL A 87 -5.52 11.01 7.49
CA VAL A 87 -6.56 10.55 6.56
C VAL A 87 -6.24 9.13 6.12
N ILE A 88 -7.11 8.20 6.47
CA ILE A 88 -6.93 6.77 6.19
C ILE A 88 -7.89 6.36 5.09
N GLU A 89 -7.35 5.95 3.94
CA GLU A 89 -8.16 5.33 2.91
C GLU A 89 -8.41 3.85 3.20
N GLY A 90 -9.69 3.47 3.17
CA GLY A 90 -10.12 2.08 3.26
C GLY A 90 -9.72 1.22 2.05
N VAL A 91 -9.73 -0.09 2.25
CA VAL A 91 -9.60 -1.12 1.21
C VAL A 91 -10.98 -1.69 0.89
N MET A 92 -11.18 -2.14 -0.35
CA MET A 92 -12.41 -2.83 -0.80
C MET A 92 -13.72 -2.15 -0.35
N GLY A 93 -14.77 -2.90 0.00
CA GLY A 93 -15.91 -2.40 0.76
C GLY A 93 -15.57 -2.27 2.25
N LEU A 94 -16.35 -1.46 2.98
CA LEU A 94 -16.12 -1.14 4.39
C LEU A 94 -15.86 -2.38 5.27
N PHE A 95 -16.64 -3.45 5.07
CA PHE A 95 -16.58 -4.67 5.87
C PHE A 95 -15.76 -5.80 5.22
N ASP A 96 -15.30 -5.61 3.98
CA ASP A 96 -14.63 -6.65 3.22
C ASP A 96 -13.19 -6.79 3.73
N GLY A 97 -12.92 -7.90 4.40
CA GLY A 97 -11.61 -8.28 4.91
C GLY A 97 -11.08 -9.56 4.29
N ALA A 98 -10.00 -10.06 4.89
CA ALA A 98 -9.32 -11.28 4.51
C ALA A 98 -10.24 -12.51 4.65
N GLY A 99 -10.15 -13.44 3.70
CA GLY A 99 -10.90 -14.72 3.74
C GLY A 99 -12.43 -14.57 3.74
N GLY A 100 -12.98 -13.45 3.27
CA GLY A 100 -14.42 -13.19 3.34
C GLY A 100 -14.93 -12.86 4.76
N THR A 101 -14.01 -12.50 5.67
CA THR A 101 -14.32 -12.07 7.04
C THR A 101 -14.20 -10.56 7.17
N THR A 102 -14.36 -10.02 8.39
CA THR A 102 -14.06 -8.61 8.70
C THR A 102 -12.60 -8.40 9.14
N CYS A 103 -11.77 -9.44 9.23
CA CYS A 103 -10.36 -9.33 9.59
C CYS A 103 -9.59 -8.55 8.52
N ALA A 104 -8.75 -7.58 8.92
CA ALA A 104 -8.05 -6.65 8.03
C ALA A 104 -8.96 -5.80 7.13
N SER A 105 -10.25 -5.69 7.47
CA SER A 105 -11.17 -4.79 6.79
C SER A 105 -10.96 -3.33 7.20
N THR A 106 -11.49 -2.41 6.40
CA THR A 106 -11.55 -0.98 6.73
C THR A 106 -12.27 -0.74 8.06
N ALA A 107 -13.37 -1.46 8.31
CA ALA A 107 -14.13 -1.38 9.54
C ALA A 107 -13.30 -1.80 10.78
N GLU A 108 -12.53 -2.89 10.67
CA GLU A 108 -11.68 -3.34 11.79
C GLU A 108 -10.59 -2.32 12.11
N VAL A 109 -9.93 -1.75 11.08
CA VAL A 109 -8.91 -0.70 11.31
C VAL A 109 -9.53 0.55 11.93
N ALA A 110 -10.71 0.99 11.47
CA ALA A 110 -11.44 2.11 12.06
C ALA A 110 -11.75 1.87 13.55
N LYS A 111 -12.19 0.65 13.89
CA LYS A 111 -12.45 0.23 15.28
C LYS A 111 -11.17 0.17 16.11
N ILE A 112 -10.08 -0.38 15.58
CA ILE A 112 -8.78 -0.44 16.28
C ILE A 112 -8.29 0.96 16.64
N LEU A 113 -8.41 1.90 15.69
CA LEU A 113 -7.95 3.27 15.85
C LEU A 113 -8.96 4.19 16.56
N ASP A 114 -10.18 3.69 16.79
CA ASP A 114 -11.30 4.47 17.34
C ASP A 114 -11.56 5.77 16.57
N LEU A 115 -11.54 5.66 15.23
CA LEU A 115 -11.69 6.78 14.31
C LEU A 115 -13.05 6.78 13.61
N PRO A 116 -13.64 7.96 13.38
CA PRO A 116 -14.88 8.07 12.64
C PRO A 116 -14.68 7.72 11.15
N ILE A 117 -15.76 7.32 10.49
CA ILE A 117 -15.79 6.94 9.09
C ILE A 117 -16.57 7.97 8.27
N LEU A 118 -15.97 8.48 7.19
CA LEU A 118 -16.65 9.24 6.14
C LEU A 118 -16.91 8.28 4.96
N LEU A 119 -18.19 8.08 4.64
CA LEU A 119 -18.59 7.21 3.55
C LEU A 119 -18.53 7.94 2.21
N VAL A 120 -17.83 7.37 1.24
CA VAL A 120 -17.90 7.75 -0.16
C VAL A 120 -18.89 6.82 -0.85
N PHE A 121 -20.08 7.33 -1.14
CA PHE A 121 -21.15 6.56 -1.75
C PHE A 121 -21.20 6.81 -3.27
N PRO A 122 -20.97 5.79 -4.12
CA PRO A 122 -21.04 5.94 -5.57
C PRO A 122 -22.51 6.08 -6.00
N ALA A 123 -22.94 7.32 -6.23
CA ALA A 123 -24.34 7.67 -6.44
C ALA A 123 -24.86 7.33 -7.85
N ARG A 124 -24.00 6.95 -8.80
CA ARG A 124 -24.39 6.70 -10.19
C ARG A 124 -25.47 5.62 -10.28
N GLY A 125 -26.62 5.98 -10.82
CA GLY A 125 -27.74 5.06 -11.06
C GLY A 125 -28.59 4.77 -9.82
N PHE A 126 -28.30 5.40 -8.67
CA PHE A 126 -29.08 5.23 -7.46
C PHE A 126 -30.13 6.32 -7.30
N GLY A 127 -31.30 5.93 -6.80
CA GLY A 127 -32.30 6.85 -6.26
C GLY A 127 -32.48 6.59 -4.77
N HIS A 128 -33.69 6.18 -4.37
CA HIS A 128 -34.00 5.92 -2.96
C HIS A 128 -33.22 4.73 -2.36
N THR A 129 -32.80 3.75 -3.17
CA THR A 129 -31.97 2.61 -2.73
C THR A 129 -30.65 3.04 -2.08
N ALA A 130 -30.13 4.24 -2.39
CA ALA A 130 -28.96 4.78 -1.70
C ALA A 130 -29.18 4.84 -0.18
N ALA A 131 -30.38 5.24 0.25
CA ALA A 131 -30.72 5.34 1.67
C ALA A 131 -30.76 3.97 2.35
N ALA A 132 -31.28 2.94 1.68
CA ALA A 132 -31.31 1.58 2.22
C ALA A 132 -29.89 1.03 2.43
N ILE A 133 -29.00 1.22 1.45
CA ILE A 133 -27.60 0.79 1.55
C ILE A 133 -26.88 1.55 2.66
N LEU A 134 -27.00 2.88 2.70
CA LEU A 134 -26.37 3.69 3.74
C LEU A 134 -26.86 3.33 5.13
N LYS A 135 -28.18 3.15 5.31
CA LYS A 135 -28.75 2.66 6.57
C LYS A 135 -28.19 1.29 6.96
N GLY A 136 -28.06 0.37 6.00
CA GLY A 136 -27.45 -0.93 6.23
C GLY A 136 -26.02 -0.79 6.73
N LEU A 137 -25.18 -0.03 6.01
CA LEU A 137 -23.79 0.20 6.37
C LEU A 137 -23.62 0.82 7.76
N THR A 138 -24.42 1.85 8.08
CA THR A 138 -24.27 2.58 9.35
C THR A 138 -24.84 1.85 10.55
N SER A 139 -25.76 0.90 10.36
CA SER A 139 -26.36 0.14 11.45
C SER A 139 -25.80 -1.27 11.63
N TYR A 140 -25.05 -1.79 10.65
CA TYR A 140 -24.57 -3.17 10.64
C TYR A 140 -23.62 -3.47 11.81
N TRP A 141 -22.63 -2.60 12.04
CA TRP A 141 -21.66 -2.75 13.13
C TRP A 141 -21.73 -1.57 14.09
N LYS A 142 -22.52 -1.73 15.16
CA LYS A 142 -22.91 -0.67 16.11
C LYS A 142 -21.75 0.05 16.81
N GLU A 143 -20.56 -0.55 16.86
CA GLU A 143 -19.38 0.06 17.49
C GLU A 143 -18.66 1.05 16.57
N LEU A 144 -19.02 1.11 15.28
CA LEU A 144 -18.44 2.05 14.33
C LEU A 144 -19.13 3.41 14.43
N ASN A 145 -18.32 4.46 14.33
CA ASN A 145 -18.79 5.84 14.31
C ASN A 145 -18.72 6.38 12.89
N PHE A 146 -19.79 7.03 12.43
CA PHE A 146 -19.85 7.62 11.09
C PHE A 146 -19.94 9.14 11.19
N THR A 147 -19.01 9.84 10.54
CA THR A 147 -19.01 11.31 10.54
C THR A 147 -19.96 11.89 9.50
N GLY A 148 -20.29 11.14 8.46
CA GLY A 148 -21.06 11.64 7.33
C GLY A 148 -20.87 10.84 6.05
N VAL A 149 -21.50 11.32 4.98
CA VAL A 149 -21.43 10.74 3.63
C VAL A 149 -21.13 11.81 2.58
N ILE A 150 -20.29 11.47 1.60
CA ILE A 150 -20.13 12.18 0.33
C ILE A 150 -20.79 11.33 -0.76
N LEU A 151 -21.71 11.93 -1.52
CA LEU A 151 -22.28 11.32 -2.72
C LEU A 151 -21.33 11.58 -3.89
N ASN A 152 -20.77 10.54 -4.48
CA ASN A 152 -19.81 10.64 -5.58
C ASN A 152 -20.44 10.26 -6.92
N GLY A 153 -20.20 11.06 -7.97
CA GLY A 153 -20.67 10.78 -9.33
C GLY A 153 -22.15 11.14 -9.56
N VAL A 154 -22.62 12.21 -8.93
CA VAL A 154 -24.00 12.69 -9.10
C VAL A 154 -24.18 13.32 -10.49
N ALA A 155 -25.10 12.76 -11.28
CA ALA A 155 -25.27 13.11 -12.69
C ALA A 155 -25.88 14.50 -12.98
N SER A 156 -26.70 15.06 -12.09
CA SER A 156 -27.37 16.35 -12.30
C SER A 156 -28.00 16.90 -11.02
N VAL A 157 -28.41 18.17 -11.04
CA VAL A 157 -29.17 18.81 -9.94
C VAL A 157 -30.48 18.06 -9.62
N LYS A 158 -31.15 17.51 -10.65
CA LYS A 158 -32.36 16.68 -10.43
C LYS A 158 -32.03 15.41 -9.66
N HIS A 159 -30.94 14.75 -10.04
CA HIS A 159 -30.47 13.53 -9.38
C HIS A 159 -30.02 13.81 -7.94
N GLU A 160 -29.33 14.92 -7.69
CA GLU A 160 -28.99 15.40 -6.35
C GLU A 160 -30.23 15.54 -5.46
N ARG A 161 -31.28 16.23 -5.93
CA ARG A 161 -32.53 16.40 -5.16
C ARG A 161 -33.19 15.06 -4.81
N ILE A 162 -33.17 14.09 -5.73
CA ILE A 162 -33.69 12.74 -5.48
C ILE A 162 -32.90 12.07 -4.35
N LEU A 163 -31.57 12.15 -4.39
CA LEU A 163 -30.70 11.56 -3.38
C LEU A 163 -30.85 12.27 -2.03
N GLN A 164 -30.84 13.61 -2.00
CA GLN A 164 -31.07 14.39 -0.77
C GLN A 164 -32.39 14.00 -0.12
N LYS A 165 -33.49 13.92 -0.89
CA LYS A 165 -34.78 13.46 -0.39
C LYS A 165 -34.72 12.02 0.14
N ALA A 166 -33.96 11.13 -0.51
CA ALA A 166 -33.79 9.77 -0.04
C ALA A 166 -33.06 9.69 1.31
N LEU A 167 -32.06 10.55 1.53
CA LEU A 167 -31.27 10.57 2.76
C LEU A 167 -31.98 11.29 3.92
N GLN A 168 -33.12 11.95 3.69
CA GLN A 168 -33.92 12.55 4.75
C GLN A 168 -34.32 11.49 5.79
N GLY A 169 -34.01 11.76 7.07
CA GLY A 169 -34.32 10.87 8.18
C GLY A 169 -33.27 9.78 8.46
N LEU A 170 -32.17 9.73 7.71
CA LEU A 170 -31.00 8.97 8.12
C LEU A 170 -30.17 9.78 9.12
N ASP A 171 -29.71 9.12 10.17
CA ASP A 171 -28.78 9.69 11.16
C ASP A 171 -27.34 9.67 10.64
N ILE A 172 -27.11 10.26 9.48
CA ILE A 172 -25.80 10.46 8.89
C ILE A 172 -25.81 11.75 8.04
N PRO A 173 -24.97 12.74 8.35
CA PRO A 173 -25.00 14.01 7.62
C PRO A 173 -24.44 13.85 6.21
N LEU A 174 -25.11 14.49 5.25
CA LEU A 174 -24.60 14.65 3.89
C LEU A 174 -23.56 15.79 3.89
N LEU A 175 -22.29 15.44 3.73
CA LEU A 175 -21.16 16.37 3.78
C LEU A 175 -20.66 16.81 2.41
N GLY A 176 -21.18 16.25 1.32
CA GLY A 176 -20.83 16.68 -0.02
C GLY A 176 -21.56 15.94 -1.12
N VAL A 177 -21.69 16.61 -2.26
CA VAL A 177 -22.30 16.08 -3.49
C VAL A 177 -21.34 16.33 -4.64
N VAL A 178 -20.52 15.33 -4.94
CA VAL A 178 -19.51 15.43 -5.99
C VAL A 178 -20.14 15.08 -7.33
N THR A 179 -20.16 16.06 -8.23
CA THR A 179 -20.78 15.91 -9.55
C THR A 179 -19.95 15.01 -10.45
N ARG A 180 -20.61 14.27 -11.34
CA ARG A 180 -19.94 13.36 -12.26
C ARG A 180 -19.14 14.15 -13.30
N GLU A 181 -17.88 13.77 -13.50
CA GLU A 181 -17.09 14.23 -14.63
C GLU A 181 -16.40 13.07 -15.34
N LYS A 182 -16.20 13.21 -16.65
CA LYS A 182 -15.56 12.18 -17.48
C LYS A 182 -14.04 12.10 -17.27
N ASN A 183 -13.42 13.16 -16.76
CA ASN A 183 -11.97 13.28 -16.59
C ASN A 183 -11.50 13.02 -15.15
N LEU A 184 -12.40 12.57 -14.27
CA LEU A 184 -12.17 12.41 -12.83
C LEU A 184 -11.50 11.06 -12.48
N GLU A 185 -10.68 10.54 -13.39
CA GLU A 185 -9.93 9.30 -13.20
C GLU A 185 -8.45 9.61 -12.98
N LEU A 186 -7.89 9.02 -11.92
CA LEU A 186 -6.45 8.97 -11.74
C LEU A 186 -5.84 8.16 -12.89
N PRO A 187 -4.59 8.47 -13.31
CA PRO A 187 -3.88 7.70 -14.32
C PRO A 187 -3.84 6.19 -14.01
N SER A 188 -3.50 5.38 -15.01
CA SER A 188 -3.54 3.92 -14.88
C SER A 188 -2.69 3.38 -13.70
N ARG A 189 -2.94 2.12 -13.33
CA ARG A 189 -2.30 1.39 -12.21
C ARG A 189 -0.76 1.30 -12.26
N HIS A 190 -0.13 1.68 -13.36
CA HIS A 190 1.31 1.64 -13.56
C HIS A 190 1.90 3.03 -13.29
N LEU A 191 1.65 3.60 -12.09
CA LEU A 191 2.19 4.91 -11.74
C LEU A 191 3.70 4.89 -11.89
N GLY A 192 4.19 5.71 -12.80
CA GLY A 192 5.62 5.82 -13.09
C GLY A 192 5.91 5.85 -14.58
N LEU A 193 4.96 5.54 -15.46
CA LEU A 193 5.18 5.71 -16.89
C LEU A 193 5.30 7.22 -17.22
N VAL A 194 6.52 7.71 -17.50
CA VAL A 194 6.80 9.07 -18.00
C VAL A 194 6.65 10.25 -16.99
N GLN A 195 7.64 11.17 -16.94
CA GLN A 195 7.58 12.43 -16.17
C GLN A 195 6.35 13.29 -16.50
N ALA A 196 5.86 13.21 -17.74
CA ALA A 196 4.64 13.87 -18.18
C ALA A 196 3.40 13.37 -17.41
N GLU A 197 3.36 12.11 -16.96
CA GLU A 197 2.27 11.61 -16.11
C GLU A 197 2.37 12.16 -14.68
N GLU A 198 3.58 12.41 -14.17
CA GLU A 198 3.79 12.99 -12.84
C GLU A 198 3.33 14.46 -12.77
N ILE A 199 3.61 15.27 -13.80
CA ILE A 199 3.13 16.67 -13.90
C ILE A 199 1.61 16.69 -14.02
N LYS A 200 1.03 15.86 -14.91
CA LYS A 200 -0.42 15.73 -15.06
C LYS A 200 -1.10 15.26 -13.77
N LEU A 201 -0.43 14.43 -12.97
CA LEU A 201 -0.97 13.99 -11.69
C LEU A 201 -1.10 15.15 -10.70
N GLU A 202 -0.08 16.02 -10.59
CA GLU A 202 -0.14 17.17 -9.69
C GLU A 202 -1.28 18.12 -10.06
N GLU A 203 -1.44 18.43 -11.34
CA GLU A 203 -2.54 19.24 -11.86
C GLU A 203 -3.91 18.61 -11.57
N LYS A 204 -4.05 17.28 -11.78
CA LYS A 204 -5.27 16.54 -11.44
C LYS A 204 -5.58 16.59 -9.94
N LEU A 205 -4.59 16.42 -9.08
CA LEU A 205 -4.76 16.47 -7.64
C LEU A 205 -5.20 17.88 -7.18
N ALA A 206 -4.60 18.93 -7.74
CA ALA A 206 -5.01 20.31 -7.48
C ALA A 206 -6.46 20.55 -7.93
N TYR A 207 -6.82 20.10 -9.13
CA TYR A 207 -8.19 20.17 -9.64
C TYR A 207 -9.20 19.45 -8.72
N PHE A 208 -8.88 18.23 -8.27
CA PHE A 208 -9.74 17.48 -7.35
C PHE A 208 -9.89 18.19 -6.00
N ALA A 209 -8.82 18.79 -5.49
CA ALA A 209 -8.86 19.57 -4.26
C ALA A 209 -9.81 20.77 -4.38
N GLU A 210 -9.71 21.55 -5.47
CA GLU A 210 -10.60 22.68 -5.72
C GLU A 210 -12.06 22.26 -5.89
N LYS A 211 -12.29 21.16 -6.61
CA LYS A 211 -13.64 20.61 -6.80
C LYS A 211 -14.25 20.19 -5.47
N LEU A 212 -13.51 19.45 -4.64
CA LEU A 212 -13.99 19.04 -3.32
C LEU A 212 -14.19 20.23 -2.37
N ALA A 213 -13.33 21.25 -2.43
CA ALA A 213 -13.53 22.48 -1.66
C ALA A 213 -14.83 23.22 -2.02
N LYS A 214 -15.30 23.10 -3.27
CA LYS A 214 -16.57 23.69 -3.73
C LYS A 214 -17.78 22.79 -3.48
N GLU A 215 -17.62 21.47 -3.61
CA GLU A 215 -18.73 20.50 -3.63
C GLU A 215 -18.89 19.72 -2.31
N THR A 216 -18.04 19.99 -1.32
CA THR A 216 -18.09 19.39 0.03
C THR A 216 -17.95 20.45 1.13
N ASN A 217 -18.50 20.18 2.30
CA ASN A 217 -18.34 21.03 3.48
C ASN A 217 -17.07 20.64 4.24
N LEU A 218 -15.91 21.11 3.77
CA LEU A 218 -14.61 20.80 4.37
C LEU A 218 -14.52 21.22 5.85
N SER A 219 -15.09 22.38 6.21
CA SER A 219 -15.11 22.84 7.60
C SER A 219 -15.87 21.89 8.52
N GLU A 220 -17.02 21.38 8.08
CA GLU A 220 -17.80 20.41 8.86
C GLU A 220 -17.09 19.06 8.94
N ILE A 221 -16.43 18.62 7.87
CA ILE A 221 -15.60 17.41 7.90
C ILE A 221 -14.49 17.56 8.95
N ILE A 222 -13.77 18.70 8.95
CA ILE A 222 -12.68 18.98 9.92
C ILE A 222 -13.22 19.07 11.36
N ALA A 223 -14.39 19.69 11.56
CA ALA A 223 -15.01 19.85 12.87
C ALA A 223 -15.38 18.51 13.52
N ARG A 224 -15.68 17.49 12.70
CA ARG A 224 -16.07 16.15 13.17
C ARG A 224 -14.91 15.16 13.29
N LEU A 225 -13.68 15.57 13.00
CA LEU A 225 -12.51 14.72 13.20
C LEU A 225 -12.28 14.47 14.69
N LYS A 226 -11.91 13.24 15.03
CA LYS A 226 -11.66 12.82 16.41
C LYS A 226 -10.17 12.83 16.72
N GLU A 227 -9.80 13.36 17.89
CA GLU A 227 -8.43 13.22 18.40
C GLU A 227 -8.13 11.75 18.73
N THR A 228 -6.97 11.27 18.27
CA THR A 228 -6.53 9.92 18.59
C THR A 228 -6.04 9.82 20.03
N SER A 229 -6.36 8.75 20.76
CA SER A 229 -6.14 8.66 22.22
C SER A 229 -4.89 7.87 22.64
N PHE A 230 -4.03 7.45 21.71
CA PHE A 230 -2.91 6.53 21.95
C PHE A 230 -1.69 7.09 22.70
N LYS A 231 -1.89 8.08 23.59
CA LYS A 231 -0.84 8.84 24.33
C LYS A 231 0.20 7.98 25.08
N ALA A 232 -0.12 6.72 25.39
CA ALA A 232 0.71 5.83 26.20
C ALA A 232 1.15 4.53 25.48
N PHE A 233 0.95 4.41 24.16
CA PHE A 233 1.41 3.21 23.45
C PHE A 233 2.94 3.25 23.30
N GLN A 234 3.64 2.65 24.26
CA GLN A 234 5.07 2.37 24.19
C GLN A 234 5.26 0.87 24.01
N GLU A 235 5.19 0.39 22.77
CA GLU A 235 5.68 -0.95 22.49
C GLU A 235 7.17 -0.86 22.19
N LYS A 236 7.99 -1.48 23.04
CA LYS A 236 9.38 -1.78 22.70
C LYS A 236 9.36 -2.84 21.61
N THR A 237 9.47 -2.45 20.36
CA THR A 237 9.77 -3.41 19.29
C THR A 237 11.21 -3.86 19.47
N SER A 238 11.45 -5.17 19.44
CA SER A 238 12.79 -5.66 19.21
C SER A 238 13.17 -5.22 17.79
N PRO A 239 14.23 -4.42 17.61
CA PRO A 239 14.65 -4.01 16.28
C PRO A 239 14.93 -5.25 15.43
N VAL A 240 14.40 -5.29 14.21
CA VAL A 240 14.81 -6.31 13.22
C VAL A 240 16.29 -6.09 12.98
N LYS A 241 17.12 -6.99 13.52
CA LYS A 241 18.58 -6.87 13.43
C LYS A 241 19.04 -7.49 12.13
N ILE A 242 19.32 -6.65 11.15
CA ILE A 242 20.10 -7.06 9.98
C ILE A 242 21.56 -6.67 10.25
N LYS A 243 22.50 -7.58 10.01
CA LYS A 243 23.94 -7.26 10.06
C LYS A 243 24.26 -6.31 8.91
N GLY A 244 24.67 -5.09 9.22
CA GLY A 244 25.06 -4.09 8.24
C GLY A 244 24.97 -2.68 8.83
N SER A 245 25.74 -1.76 8.27
CA SER A 245 25.63 -0.32 8.54
C SER A 245 24.87 0.40 7.42
N LYS A 246 24.91 -0.14 6.20
CA LYS A 246 24.36 0.48 4.99
C LYS A 246 23.56 -0.50 4.14
N ILE A 247 22.27 -0.21 3.96
CA ILE A 247 21.35 -1.01 3.12
C ILE A 247 21.09 -0.25 1.82
N ALA A 248 21.51 -0.84 0.70
CA ALA A 248 21.17 -0.37 -0.64
C ALA A 248 19.75 -0.83 -0.99
N VAL A 249 18.82 0.12 -1.14
CA VAL A 249 17.42 -0.17 -1.48
C VAL A 249 17.16 0.31 -2.90
N ALA A 250 16.79 -0.61 -3.80
CA ALA A 250 16.38 -0.21 -5.14
C ALA A 250 15.10 0.62 -5.06
N ARG A 251 15.11 1.80 -5.71
CA ARG A 251 13.97 2.71 -5.72
C ARG A 251 13.92 3.50 -7.02
N ASP A 252 13.07 3.05 -7.91
CA ASP A 252 12.70 3.75 -9.13
C ASP A 252 11.36 3.23 -9.67
N LYS A 253 11.08 3.42 -10.96
CA LYS A 253 9.83 3.04 -11.60
C LYS A 253 9.65 1.52 -11.73
N ALA A 254 10.73 0.75 -11.75
CA ALA A 254 10.69 -0.72 -11.77
C ALA A 254 10.62 -1.30 -10.36
N PHE A 255 11.11 -0.57 -9.34
CA PHE A 255 11.21 -1.03 -7.96
C PHE A 255 10.53 -0.03 -7.00
N SER A 256 9.20 -0.09 -6.95
CA SER A 256 8.35 0.91 -6.27
C SER A 256 7.45 0.33 -5.17
N PHE A 257 7.37 -1.00 -5.02
CA PHE A 257 6.49 -1.65 -4.05
C PHE A 257 7.24 -1.93 -2.74
N CYS A 258 7.35 -0.89 -1.92
CA CYS A 258 8.00 -0.97 -0.62
C CYS A 258 7.12 -0.33 0.46
N TYR A 259 6.86 -1.06 1.54
CA TYR A 259 6.20 -0.48 2.71
C TYR A 259 7.10 0.55 3.38
N GLN A 260 6.63 1.78 3.54
CA GLN A 260 7.39 2.83 4.21
C GLN A 260 7.82 2.40 5.63
N GLU A 261 6.97 1.66 6.34
CA GLU A 261 7.29 1.19 7.68
C GLU A 261 8.46 0.19 7.70
N ASN A 262 8.66 -0.62 6.65
CA ASN A 262 9.84 -1.49 6.56
C ASN A 262 11.12 -0.66 6.56
N LEU A 263 11.16 0.43 5.79
CA LEU A 263 12.31 1.33 5.72
C LEU A 263 12.58 2.00 7.08
N ASP A 264 11.52 2.39 7.79
CA ASP A 264 11.65 3.00 9.11
C ASP A 264 12.13 1.99 10.15
N ILE A 265 11.62 0.76 10.15
CA ILE A 265 12.09 -0.33 11.02
C ILE A 265 13.58 -0.56 10.81
N LEU A 266 14.03 -0.64 9.56
CA LEU A 266 15.44 -0.84 9.25
C LEU A 266 16.31 0.33 9.74
N LYS A 267 15.86 1.58 9.57
CA LYS A 267 16.56 2.77 10.08
C LYS A 267 16.61 2.80 11.61
N GLU A 268 15.51 2.49 12.28
CA GLU A 268 15.40 2.43 13.74
C GLU A 268 16.29 1.33 14.34
N SER A 269 16.59 0.28 13.56
CA SER A 269 17.59 -0.75 13.93
C SER A 269 19.05 -0.27 13.80
N GLY A 270 19.30 0.98 13.43
CA GLY A 270 20.63 1.58 13.33
C GLY A 270 21.26 1.55 11.94
N ASN A 271 20.50 1.19 10.89
CA ASN A 271 21.01 1.12 9.52
C ASN A 271 20.85 2.46 8.78
N GLU A 272 21.82 2.80 7.95
CA GLU A 272 21.69 3.83 6.91
C GLU A 272 21.00 3.23 5.68
N ILE A 273 19.97 3.91 5.16
CA ILE A 273 19.30 3.52 3.91
C ILE A 273 19.82 4.39 2.78
N VAL A 274 20.38 3.77 1.74
CA VAL A 274 20.81 4.45 0.52
C VAL A 274 19.97 3.94 -0.66
N PHE A 275 19.25 4.85 -1.30
CA PHE A 275 18.46 4.52 -2.48
C PHE A 275 19.33 4.55 -3.74
N PHE A 276 19.04 3.68 -4.70
CA PHE A 276 19.66 3.66 -6.02
C PHE A 276 18.64 3.27 -7.10
N SER A 277 18.89 3.65 -8.36
CA SER A 277 18.02 3.28 -9.49
C SER A 277 18.66 2.18 -10.36
N PRO A 278 18.13 0.94 -10.30
CA PRO A 278 18.51 -0.10 -11.25
C PRO A 278 18.28 0.28 -12.72
N ILE A 279 17.20 1.00 -13.05
CA ILE A 279 16.92 1.45 -14.44
C ILE A 279 18.07 2.30 -14.99
N LYS A 280 18.77 3.05 -14.12
CA LYS A 280 19.91 3.89 -14.50
C LYS A 280 21.26 3.20 -14.36
N GLY A 281 21.30 1.93 -13.95
CA GLY A 281 22.55 1.21 -13.70
C GLY A 281 23.30 1.68 -12.46
N GLU A 282 22.64 2.43 -11.57
CA GLU A 282 23.28 2.96 -10.36
C GLU A 282 23.51 1.84 -9.34
N PHE A 283 24.56 1.96 -8.52
CA PHE A 283 24.72 1.21 -7.28
C PHE A 283 25.72 1.95 -6.39
N PRO A 284 25.46 2.10 -5.07
CA PRO A 284 26.37 2.81 -4.18
C PRO A 284 27.78 2.20 -4.18
N GLU A 285 28.78 2.99 -3.82
CA GLU A 285 30.17 2.50 -3.69
C GLU A 285 30.32 1.45 -2.60
N LYS A 286 29.51 1.57 -1.53
CA LYS A 286 29.50 0.65 -0.39
C LYS A 286 28.07 0.31 -0.03
N ALA A 287 27.79 -0.97 0.17
CA ALA A 287 26.57 -1.48 0.74
C ALA A 287 26.87 -2.80 1.45
N ASP A 288 26.31 -2.97 2.64
CA ASP A 288 26.43 -4.21 3.41
C ASP A 288 25.27 -5.16 3.13
N VAL A 289 24.13 -4.62 2.69
CA VAL A 289 22.88 -5.36 2.43
C VAL A 289 22.22 -4.79 1.19
N LEU A 290 21.65 -5.67 0.37
CA LEU A 290 20.83 -5.32 -0.78
C LEU A 290 19.35 -5.61 -0.50
N TYR A 291 18.49 -4.62 -0.69
CA TYR A 291 17.04 -4.78 -0.69
C TYR A 291 16.46 -4.39 -2.06
N LEU A 292 15.92 -5.38 -2.77
CA LEU A 292 15.19 -5.23 -4.02
C LEU A 292 13.68 -5.39 -3.73
N PRO A 293 12.94 -4.29 -3.50
CA PRO A 293 11.49 -4.38 -3.31
C PRO A 293 10.79 -4.84 -4.60
N GLY A 294 9.49 -5.07 -4.52
CA GLY A 294 8.71 -5.37 -5.71
C GLY A 294 8.51 -4.16 -6.63
N GLY A 295 7.81 -4.39 -7.73
CA GLY A 295 7.43 -3.36 -8.68
C GLY A 295 7.14 -3.97 -10.04
N TYR A 296 7.43 -3.23 -11.10
CA TYR A 296 7.10 -3.57 -12.47
C TYR A 296 8.34 -3.70 -13.38
N PRO A 297 9.28 -4.62 -13.09
CA PRO A 297 10.49 -4.77 -13.90
C PRO A 297 10.17 -5.15 -15.36
N GLU A 298 9.03 -5.79 -15.63
CA GLU A 298 8.59 -6.18 -16.96
C GLU A 298 8.33 -4.98 -17.90
N LEU A 299 7.97 -3.82 -17.35
CA LEU A 299 7.79 -2.59 -18.13
C LEU A 299 9.12 -1.96 -18.54
N PHE A 300 10.21 -2.36 -17.88
CA PHE A 300 11.56 -1.85 -18.09
C PHE A 300 12.53 -2.99 -18.46
N ALA A 301 12.02 -4.13 -18.94
CA ALA A 301 12.81 -5.34 -19.14
C ALA A 301 14.00 -5.11 -20.08
N GLU A 302 13.81 -4.39 -21.18
CA GLU A 302 14.89 -4.02 -22.10
C GLU A 302 15.91 -3.10 -21.42
N THR A 303 15.45 -2.04 -20.74
CA THR A 303 16.34 -1.09 -20.06
C THR A 303 17.17 -1.78 -18.98
N LEU A 304 16.53 -2.61 -18.15
CA LEU A 304 17.21 -3.38 -17.10
C LEU A 304 18.17 -4.40 -17.70
N SER A 305 17.78 -5.08 -18.77
CA SER A 305 18.65 -6.05 -19.47
C SER A 305 19.94 -5.44 -19.98
N ASN A 306 19.92 -4.15 -20.34
CA ASN A 306 21.09 -3.44 -20.83
C ASN A 306 22.04 -2.98 -19.70
N GLN A 307 21.66 -3.11 -18.42
CA GLN A 307 22.48 -2.71 -17.27
C GLN A 307 23.51 -3.78 -16.88
N THR A 308 24.33 -4.21 -17.84
CA THR A 308 25.29 -5.29 -17.68
C THR A 308 26.33 -5.02 -16.59
N GLU A 309 26.82 -3.79 -16.46
CA GLU A 309 27.77 -3.40 -15.40
C GLU A 309 27.15 -3.56 -14.00
N LEU A 310 25.88 -3.14 -13.84
CA LEU A 310 25.15 -3.33 -12.60
C LEU A 310 24.98 -4.82 -12.29
N HIS A 311 24.59 -5.63 -13.28
CA HIS A 311 24.43 -7.08 -13.11
C HIS A 311 25.71 -7.74 -12.61
N GLU A 312 26.85 -7.45 -13.23
CA GLU A 312 28.14 -8.01 -12.83
C GLU A 312 28.58 -7.52 -11.44
N LYS A 313 28.35 -6.24 -11.14
CA LYS A 313 28.62 -5.69 -9.81
C LYS A 313 27.78 -6.41 -8.74
N LEU A 314 26.48 -6.59 -8.96
CA LEU A 314 25.60 -7.27 -8.01
C LEU A 314 25.99 -8.75 -7.84
N LYS A 315 26.23 -9.47 -8.94
CA LYS A 315 26.72 -10.86 -8.91
C LYS A 315 27.95 -11.00 -8.02
N LYS A 316 28.93 -10.12 -8.20
CA LYS A 316 30.17 -10.13 -7.39
C LYS A 316 29.88 -9.95 -5.90
N HIS A 317 29.14 -8.91 -5.51
CA HIS A 317 28.87 -8.64 -4.08
C HIS A 317 28.06 -9.76 -3.43
N VAL A 318 27.09 -10.33 -4.15
CA VAL A 318 26.27 -11.45 -3.62
C VAL A 318 27.10 -12.73 -3.49
N ALA A 319 28.01 -13.00 -4.43
CA ALA A 319 28.94 -14.12 -4.34
C ALA A 319 29.94 -13.96 -3.17
N GLU A 320 30.29 -12.73 -2.80
CA GLU A 320 31.11 -12.38 -1.63
C GLU A 320 30.34 -12.47 -0.29
N GLY A 321 29.05 -12.84 -0.32
CA GLY A 321 28.25 -13.10 0.88
C GLY A 321 27.36 -11.94 1.34
N MET A 322 27.21 -10.88 0.54
CA MET A 322 26.29 -9.78 0.85
C MET A 322 24.85 -10.31 1.05
N PRO A 323 24.19 -10.01 2.19
CA PRO A 323 22.77 -10.30 2.39
C PRO A 323 21.87 -9.62 1.35
N VAL A 324 20.89 -10.37 0.83
CA VAL A 324 19.93 -9.91 -0.19
C VAL A 324 18.51 -10.25 0.23
N LEU A 325 17.66 -9.23 0.33
CA LEU A 325 16.21 -9.37 0.39
C LEU A 325 15.63 -8.96 -0.98
N ALA A 326 14.91 -9.84 -1.65
CA ALA A 326 14.31 -9.57 -2.95
C ALA A 326 12.85 -10.03 -3.01
N GLU A 327 11.95 -9.11 -3.35
CA GLU A 327 10.51 -9.32 -3.28
C GLU A 327 9.89 -9.16 -4.66
N CYS A 328 9.06 -10.11 -5.10
CA CYS A 328 8.29 -10.08 -6.34
C CYS A 328 9.11 -9.62 -7.56
N GLY A 329 8.93 -8.39 -8.05
CA GLY A 329 9.75 -7.82 -9.13
C GLY A 329 11.26 -7.81 -8.85
N GLY A 330 11.67 -7.56 -7.61
CA GLY A 330 13.05 -7.72 -7.13
C GLY A 330 13.56 -9.14 -7.29
N PHE A 331 12.73 -10.14 -6.95
CA PHE A 331 13.05 -11.55 -7.17
C PHE A 331 13.18 -11.87 -8.66
N MET A 332 12.27 -11.37 -9.51
CA MET A 332 12.34 -11.56 -10.97
C MET A 332 13.64 -10.98 -11.56
N PHE A 333 14.09 -9.81 -11.08
CA PHE A 333 15.34 -9.19 -11.51
C PHE A 333 16.60 -9.96 -11.11
N LEU A 334 16.55 -10.76 -10.04
CA LEU A 334 17.68 -11.61 -9.65
C LEU A 334 17.86 -12.86 -10.53
N LEU A 335 16.83 -13.26 -11.27
CA LEU A 335 16.84 -14.47 -12.10
C LEU A 335 17.78 -14.31 -13.32
N GLU A 336 18.00 -15.40 -14.08
CA GLU A 336 18.77 -15.36 -15.34
C GLU A 336 18.07 -14.54 -16.41
N GLY A 337 16.73 -14.55 -16.41
CA GLY A 337 15.97 -13.75 -17.36
C GLY A 337 14.53 -13.50 -16.95
N LEU A 338 13.93 -12.58 -17.69
CA LEU A 338 12.52 -12.23 -17.65
C LEU A 338 11.93 -12.29 -19.06
N GLU A 339 10.94 -13.13 -19.26
CA GLU A 339 10.19 -13.27 -20.51
C GLU A 339 8.95 -12.38 -20.49
N VAL A 340 8.89 -11.43 -21.41
CA VAL A 340 7.76 -10.51 -21.62
C VAL A 340 7.31 -10.61 -23.06
N ASN A 341 6.02 -10.93 -23.27
CA ASN A 341 5.43 -11.06 -24.62
C ASN A 341 6.20 -12.03 -25.55
N GLY A 342 6.78 -13.09 -25.01
CA GLY A 342 7.55 -14.10 -25.76
C GLY A 342 9.01 -13.71 -26.04
N GLN A 343 9.44 -12.52 -25.65
CA GLN A 343 10.85 -12.11 -25.71
C GLN A 343 11.51 -12.29 -24.35
N VAL A 344 12.69 -12.93 -24.35
CA VAL A 344 13.50 -13.14 -23.14
C VAL A 344 14.53 -12.02 -23.00
N PHE A 345 14.54 -11.38 -21.84
CA PHE A 345 15.48 -10.34 -21.47
C PHE A 345 16.42 -10.87 -20.38
N PRO A 346 17.75 -10.93 -20.61
CA PRO A 346 18.73 -11.25 -19.58
C PRO A 346 18.61 -10.32 -18.36
N MET A 347 18.56 -10.91 -17.17
CA MET A 347 18.50 -10.16 -15.90
C MET A 347 19.82 -10.33 -15.13
N ALA A 348 19.83 -10.09 -13.81
CA ALA A 348 21.09 -10.10 -13.05
C ALA A 348 21.78 -11.47 -13.06
N GLY A 349 21.06 -12.58 -13.24
CA GLY A 349 21.63 -13.93 -13.31
C GLY A 349 22.32 -14.37 -12.03
N ILE A 350 21.84 -13.88 -10.88
CA ILE A 350 22.33 -14.27 -9.55
C ILE A 350 21.66 -15.56 -9.10
N LEU A 351 20.39 -15.72 -9.49
CA LEU A 351 19.60 -16.91 -9.27
C LEU A 351 19.30 -17.57 -10.62
N PRO A 352 19.39 -18.91 -10.71
CA PRO A 352 18.97 -19.63 -11.91
C PRO A 352 17.46 -19.51 -12.15
N GLY A 353 17.05 -19.58 -13.42
CA GLY A 353 15.66 -19.64 -13.83
C GLY A 353 15.16 -18.44 -14.62
N LEU A 354 13.95 -18.58 -15.15
CA LEU A 354 13.29 -17.60 -16.01
C LEU A 354 11.92 -17.25 -15.42
N ALA A 355 11.70 -15.98 -15.13
CA ALA A 355 10.36 -15.47 -14.86
C ALA A 355 9.64 -15.23 -16.19
N ARG A 356 8.39 -15.68 -16.32
CA ARG A 356 7.55 -15.44 -17.50
C ARG A 356 6.30 -14.70 -17.08
N MET A 357 6.01 -13.58 -17.75
CA MET A 357 4.77 -12.83 -17.56
C MET A 357 3.58 -13.58 -18.19
N GLU A 358 2.52 -13.78 -17.42
CA GLU A 358 1.28 -14.40 -17.86
C GLU A 358 0.17 -13.36 -18.04
N LYS A 359 -0.83 -13.68 -18.86
CA LYS A 359 -2.00 -12.81 -19.07
C LYS A 359 -2.99 -12.83 -17.91
N ARG A 360 -2.92 -13.86 -17.07
CA ARG A 360 -3.83 -14.08 -15.94
C ARG A 360 -3.06 -13.92 -14.63
N LEU A 361 -3.76 -13.43 -13.62
CA LEU A 361 -3.26 -13.37 -12.25
C LEU A 361 -2.88 -14.78 -11.78
N GLN A 362 -1.68 -14.93 -11.22
CA GLN A 362 -1.14 -16.23 -10.81
C GLN A 362 -1.32 -16.49 -9.33
N ALA A 363 -1.10 -15.47 -8.51
CA ALA A 363 -1.42 -15.53 -7.09
C ALA A 363 -1.85 -14.15 -6.60
N ILE A 364 -2.79 -14.18 -5.64
CA ILE A 364 -3.19 -13.02 -4.85
C ILE A 364 -3.57 -13.49 -3.45
N GLY A 365 -3.11 -12.76 -2.43
CA GLY A 365 -3.62 -12.92 -1.07
C GLY A 365 -2.54 -12.87 0.00
N TYR A 366 -3.02 -12.89 1.25
CA TYR A 366 -2.18 -12.93 2.43
C TYR A 366 -1.37 -14.21 2.53
N ARG A 367 -0.14 -14.09 3.05
CA ARG A 367 0.82 -15.18 3.19
C ARG A 367 1.54 -15.09 4.53
N GLU A 368 1.59 -16.20 5.25
CA GLU A 368 2.44 -16.38 6.41
C GLU A 368 3.58 -17.31 6.01
N ALA A 369 4.81 -16.84 6.11
CA ALA A 369 6.00 -17.61 5.80
C ALA A 369 6.73 -17.99 7.10
N THR A 370 7.08 -19.27 7.24
CA THR A 370 7.90 -19.78 8.33
C THR A 370 9.28 -20.14 7.80
N PHE A 371 10.33 -19.58 8.39
CA PHE A 371 11.72 -19.87 8.02
C PHE A 371 12.12 -21.26 8.50
N LYS A 372 12.56 -22.13 7.58
CA LYS A 372 13.02 -23.51 7.91
C LYS A 372 14.44 -23.55 8.46
N THR A 373 15.20 -22.47 8.31
CA THR A 373 16.58 -22.33 8.79
C THR A 373 16.82 -20.87 9.18
N SER A 374 17.65 -20.64 10.19
CA SER A 374 18.11 -19.29 10.55
C SER A 374 18.84 -18.62 9.38
N ASN A 375 18.68 -17.31 9.26
CA ASN A 375 19.28 -16.48 8.21
C ASN A 375 19.53 -15.06 8.74
N PHE A 376 19.93 -14.13 7.86
CA PHE A 376 20.26 -12.76 8.25
C PHE A 376 19.06 -11.91 8.72
N LEU A 377 17.82 -12.33 8.47
CA LEU A 377 16.60 -11.61 8.82
C LEU A 377 15.89 -12.21 10.04
N ALA A 378 15.87 -13.54 10.14
CA ALA A 378 15.10 -14.27 11.15
C ALA A 378 15.74 -15.61 11.53
N ASN A 379 15.45 -16.07 12.75
CA ASN A 379 15.81 -17.40 13.25
C ASN A 379 14.91 -18.49 12.66
N GLU A 380 15.39 -19.73 12.71
CA GLU A 380 14.59 -20.91 12.39
C GLU A 380 13.28 -20.95 13.18
N GLY A 381 12.19 -21.31 12.50
CA GLY A 381 10.84 -21.40 13.06
C GLY A 381 10.13 -20.05 13.24
N GLN A 382 10.83 -18.92 13.10
CA GLN A 382 10.17 -17.61 13.12
C GLN A 382 9.25 -17.45 11.90
N LYS A 383 8.16 -16.72 12.14
CA LYS A 383 7.11 -16.45 11.17
C LYS A 383 7.17 -14.99 10.75
N ILE A 384 6.89 -14.74 9.49
CA ILE A 384 6.72 -13.40 8.94
C ILE A 384 5.48 -13.38 8.05
N ARG A 385 4.76 -12.28 8.06
CA ARG A 385 3.55 -12.09 7.25
C ARG A 385 3.80 -11.10 6.12
N GLY A 386 3.05 -11.30 5.06
CA GLY A 386 3.11 -10.48 3.87
C GLY A 386 1.92 -10.71 2.96
N HIS A 387 2.08 -10.23 1.74
CA HIS A 387 1.10 -10.39 0.68
C HIS A 387 1.80 -10.88 -0.59
N GLU A 388 1.09 -11.69 -1.37
CA GLU A 388 1.52 -12.12 -2.69
C GLU A 388 0.57 -11.54 -3.73
N PHE A 389 1.11 -10.93 -4.78
CA PHE A 389 0.33 -10.45 -5.92
C PHE A 389 1.22 -10.43 -7.16
N HIS A 390 1.00 -11.35 -8.10
CA HIS A 390 1.80 -11.40 -9.32
C HIS A 390 1.08 -12.07 -10.48
N TYR A 391 1.52 -11.71 -11.68
CA TYR A 391 1.09 -12.26 -12.96
C TYR A 391 2.15 -13.17 -13.57
N SER A 392 3.27 -13.44 -12.89
CA SER A 392 4.38 -14.18 -13.47
C SER A 392 4.51 -15.59 -12.91
N ARG A 393 5.13 -16.48 -13.67
CA ARG A 393 5.55 -17.80 -13.20
C ARG A 393 7.05 -17.94 -13.33
N VAL A 394 7.67 -18.68 -12.42
CA VAL A 394 9.07 -19.08 -12.57
C VAL A 394 9.11 -20.58 -12.83
N SER A 395 9.70 -20.98 -13.95
CA SER A 395 10.06 -22.37 -14.20
C SER A 395 11.42 -22.66 -13.57
N GLY A 396 11.49 -23.67 -12.71
CA GLY A 396 12.77 -24.26 -12.29
C GLY A 396 13.10 -24.27 -10.79
N PHE A 397 12.35 -23.60 -9.92
CA PHE A 397 12.65 -23.63 -8.47
C PHE A 397 11.39 -23.70 -7.61
N GLY A 398 11.36 -24.71 -6.73
CA GLY A 398 10.47 -24.75 -5.59
C GLY A 398 11.07 -23.96 -4.43
N LEU A 399 10.21 -23.30 -3.68
CA LEU A 399 10.50 -22.59 -2.44
C LEU A 399 11.29 -23.46 -1.45
N ARG A 400 12.63 -23.37 -1.48
CA ARG A 400 13.48 -24.04 -0.50
C ARG A 400 13.74 -23.05 0.64
N GLY A 401 13.45 -23.46 1.86
CA GLY A 401 13.72 -22.69 3.07
C GLY A 401 12.55 -21.88 3.66
N LEU A 402 11.41 -21.76 2.97
CA LEU A 402 10.15 -21.25 3.55
C LEU A 402 9.06 -22.32 3.51
N LYS A 403 8.26 -22.41 4.57
CA LYS A 403 6.91 -22.99 4.53
C LYS A 403 5.92 -21.84 4.46
N VAL A 404 5.03 -21.82 3.47
CA VAL A 404 4.09 -20.71 3.27
C VAL A 404 2.67 -21.21 3.39
N THR A 405 1.86 -20.51 4.19
CA THR A 405 0.43 -20.74 4.28
C THR A 405 -0.36 -19.52 3.85
N ASP A 406 -1.57 -19.73 3.35
CA ASP A 406 -2.52 -18.66 3.12
C ASP A 406 -3.17 -18.16 4.43
N PHE A 407 -4.19 -17.32 4.28
CA PHE A 407 -4.96 -16.78 5.41
C PHE A 407 -5.66 -17.85 6.25
N GLU A 408 -6.09 -18.96 5.64
CA GLU A 408 -6.79 -20.06 6.32
C GLU A 408 -5.80 -21.06 6.96
N GLY A 409 -4.49 -20.84 6.78
CA GLY A 409 -3.44 -21.73 7.28
C GLY A 409 -3.17 -22.92 6.37
N LEU A 410 -3.74 -22.95 5.16
CA LEU A 410 -3.48 -23.97 4.17
C LEU A 410 -2.13 -23.72 3.51
N GLU A 411 -1.33 -24.77 3.36
CA GLU A 411 -0.02 -24.66 2.70
C GLU A 411 -0.20 -24.36 1.21
N VAL A 412 0.50 -23.35 0.72
CA VAL A 412 0.44 -22.91 -0.68
C VAL A 412 1.83 -22.86 -1.28
N SER A 413 1.93 -23.15 -2.57
CA SER A 413 3.17 -23.01 -3.31
C SER A 413 3.37 -21.54 -3.72
N THR A 414 4.57 -21.03 -3.50
CA THR A 414 5.05 -19.78 -4.12
C THR A 414 6.48 -19.99 -4.60
N ALA A 415 6.94 -19.23 -5.59
CA ALA A 415 8.31 -19.37 -6.08
C ALA A 415 9.27 -18.48 -5.28
N GLY A 416 10.48 -18.99 -5.07
CA GLY A 416 11.51 -18.29 -4.33
C GLY A 416 12.57 -19.22 -3.77
N LEU A 417 13.52 -18.64 -3.03
CA LEU A 417 14.67 -19.29 -2.46
C LEU A 417 15.07 -18.58 -1.16
N VAL A 418 15.33 -19.37 -0.13
CA VAL A 418 16.05 -18.93 1.06
C VAL A 418 17.36 -19.72 1.17
N LYS A 419 18.46 -18.98 1.18
CA LYS A 419 19.83 -19.42 1.49
C LYS A 419 20.34 -18.56 2.65
N GLU A 420 21.56 -18.84 3.13
CA GLU A 420 22.18 -18.11 4.26
C GLU A 420 22.16 -16.58 4.07
N ASN A 421 22.54 -16.10 2.87
CA ASN A 421 22.60 -14.67 2.54
C ASN A 421 21.53 -14.19 1.54
N ILE A 422 20.58 -15.02 1.11
CA ILE A 422 19.56 -14.61 0.12
C ILE A 422 18.18 -15.03 0.60
N ILE A 423 17.26 -14.08 0.66
CA ILE A 423 15.81 -14.28 0.78
C ILE A 423 15.19 -13.65 -0.46
N ALA A 424 14.73 -14.47 -1.41
CA ALA A 424 14.14 -14.00 -2.65
C ALA A 424 12.84 -14.75 -2.95
N SER A 425 11.70 -14.06 -3.07
CA SER A 425 10.42 -14.74 -3.37
C SER A 425 9.38 -13.77 -3.94
N TYR A 426 8.23 -14.28 -4.36
CA TYR A 426 7.08 -13.45 -4.70
C TYR A 426 6.38 -12.76 -3.52
N LEU A 427 6.77 -13.09 -2.28
CA LEU A 427 6.19 -12.48 -1.10
C LEU A 427 6.69 -11.04 -0.95
N HIS A 428 5.75 -10.13 -0.72
CA HIS A 428 6.06 -8.82 -0.19
C HIS A 428 5.92 -8.85 1.33
N LEU A 429 7.03 -8.80 2.04
CA LEU A 429 7.07 -9.04 3.47
C LEU A 429 6.86 -7.75 4.24
N HIS A 430 6.11 -7.82 5.34
CA HIS A 430 5.96 -6.70 6.25
C HIS A 430 6.84 -6.93 7.48
N LEU A 431 7.97 -6.22 7.60
CA LEU A 431 8.94 -6.43 8.67
C LEU A 431 8.36 -6.18 10.06
N GLY A 432 7.32 -5.35 10.17
CA GLY A 432 6.59 -5.12 11.41
C GLY A 432 5.73 -6.31 11.90
N SER A 433 5.78 -7.45 11.21
CA SER A 433 5.16 -8.73 11.58
C SER A 433 6.14 -9.75 12.15
N LEU A 434 7.46 -9.47 12.07
CA LEU A 434 8.49 -10.11 12.88
C LEU A 434 8.43 -9.56 14.31
#